data_AF-A0A958WQQ4-F1
#
_entry.id   AF-A0A958WQQ4-F1
#
_cell.length_a   1.000
_cell.length_b   1.000
_cell.length_c   1.000
_cell.angle_alpha   90.00
_cell.angle_beta   90.00
_cell.angle_gamma   90.00
#
_symmetry.space_group_name_H-M   'P 1'
#
loop_
_entity.id
_entity.type
_entity.pdbx_description
1 polymer ?
#
loop_
_entity_poly.entity_id
_entity_poly.type
_entity_poly.pdbx_seq_one_letter_code
_entity_poly.pdbx_strand_id
1 'polypeptide(L)'
;MFETTCPEKLLKNHFPKITLIGNKTNLGTAVAHCFGAQVSRGQYLFFLDYDVELTGGATDSLLAPFERIPRAEIASPKICYHIARPGSKPNVLGYLNPSIYNCCCPGPHY
;
A
#
# COMPACT_ATOMS: atom_id res chain seq x y z
N MET A 1 16.07 -26.12 -12.66
CA MET A 1 17.12 -25.37 -11.96
C MET A 1 16.72 -23.91 -12.01
N PHE A 2 16.26 -23.34 -10.89
CA PHE A 2 16.03 -21.90 -10.82
C PHE A 2 17.39 -21.26 -10.61
N GLU A 3 17.90 -20.55 -11.62
CA GLU A 3 19.04 -19.67 -11.45
C GLU A 3 18.77 -18.73 -10.28
N THR A 4 19.76 -18.59 -9.38
CA THR A 4 19.71 -17.68 -8.24
C THR A 4 19.80 -16.24 -8.74
N THR A 5 18.71 -15.76 -9.34
CA THR A 5 18.61 -14.40 -9.87
C THR A 5 18.57 -13.43 -8.69
N CYS A 6 19.50 -12.47 -8.65
CA CYS A 6 19.50 -11.38 -7.68
C CYS A 6 18.10 -10.69 -7.71
N PRO A 7 17.37 -10.61 -6.57
CA PRO A 7 16.00 -10.06 -6.53
C PRO A 7 15.89 -8.66 -7.14
N GLU A 8 16.94 -7.84 -6.98
CA GLU A 8 17.00 -6.50 -7.57
C GLU A 8 16.99 -6.54 -9.10
N LYS A 9 17.70 -7.49 -9.70
CA LYS A 9 17.74 -7.66 -11.16
C LYS A 9 16.39 -8.14 -11.68
N LEU A 10 15.76 -9.08 -10.98
CA LEU A 10 14.43 -9.58 -11.33
C LEU A 10 13.39 -8.45 -11.30
N LEU A 11 13.36 -7.66 -10.21
CA LEU A 11 12.42 -6.56 -10.08
C LEU A 11 12.65 -5.48 -11.14
N LYS A 12 13.90 -5.09 -11.40
CA LYS A 12 14.21 -4.08 -12.43
C LYS A 12 13.80 -4.52 -13.83
N ASN A 13 13.98 -5.79 -14.17
CA ASN A 13 13.69 -6.30 -15.51
C ASN A 13 12.20 -6.52 -15.75
N HIS A 14 11.47 -7.06 -14.76
CA HIS A 14 10.07 -7.42 -14.92
C HIS A 14 9.10 -6.32 -14.47
N PHE A 15 9.53 -5.44 -13.57
CA PHE A 15 8.69 -4.40 -12.98
C PHE A 15 9.40 -3.04 -13.00
N PRO A 16 9.63 -2.45 -14.20
CA PRO A 16 10.42 -1.24 -14.35
C PRO A 16 9.83 0.00 -13.64
N LYS A 17 8.55 -0.06 -13.24
CA LYS A 17 7.88 1.00 -12.46
C LYS A 17 8.10 0.88 -10.95
N ILE A 18 8.66 -0.23 -10.46
CA ILE A 18 8.94 -0.44 -9.04
C ILE A 18 10.26 0.22 -8.68
N THR A 19 10.25 1.05 -7.64
CA THR A 19 11.47 1.52 -6.97
C THR A 19 11.74 0.62 -5.76
N LEU A 20 12.84 -0.11 -5.78
CA LEU A 20 13.27 -0.94 -4.66
C LEU A 20 14.14 -0.13 -3.69
N ILE A 21 13.74 -0.09 -2.42
CA ILE A 21 14.52 0.50 -1.32
C ILE A 21 14.94 -0.65 -0.39
N GLY A 22 16.24 -0.92 -0.32
CA GLY A 22 16.81 -1.97 0.52
C GLY A 22 17.53 -1.41 1.74
N ASN A 23 17.25 -1.96 2.92
CA ASN A 23 17.99 -1.69 4.14
C ASN A 23 19.05 -2.77 4.37
N LYS A 24 20.22 -2.40 4.90
CA LYS A 24 21.28 -3.37 5.26
C LYS A 24 20.87 -4.30 6.40
N THR A 25 19.94 -3.87 7.24
CA THR A 25 19.40 -4.60 8.39
C THR A 25 17.88 -4.45 8.44
N ASN A 26 17.20 -5.31 9.18
CA ASN A 26 15.77 -5.17 9.41
C ASN A 26 15.51 -4.01 10.38
N LEU A 27 14.92 -2.92 9.88
CA LEU A 27 14.54 -1.73 10.66
C LEU A 27 13.05 -1.70 11.04
N GLY A 28 12.31 -2.76 10.70
CA GLY A 28 10.86 -2.85 10.90
C GLY A 28 10.04 -2.09 9.86
N THR A 29 8.75 -2.43 9.81
CA THR A 29 7.79 -1.94 8.81
C THR A 29 7.55 -0.43 8.90
N ALA A 30 7.50 0.12 10.11
CA ALA A 30 7.27 1.57 10.30
C ALA A 30 8.36 2.42 9.64
N VAL A 31 9.63 2.04 9.81
CA VAL A 31 10.76 2.74 9.17
C VAL A 31 10.72 2.58 7.66
N ALA A 32 10.37 1.39 7.16
CA ALA A 32 10.21 1.14 5.72
C ALA A 32 9.10 2.02 5.11
N HIS A 33 7.97 2.19 5.81
CA HIS A 33 6.88 3.08 5.39
C HIS A 33 7.33 4.54 5.31
N CYS A 34 8.09 5.02 6.30
CA CYS A 34 8.63 6.38 6.30
C CYS A 34 9.58 6.61 5.11
N PHE A 35 10.48 5.68 4.82
CA PHE A 35 11.37 5.80 3.65
C PHE A 35 10.60 5.78 2.33
N GLY A 36 9.62 4.89 2.20
CA GLY A 36 8.73 4.86 1.04
C GLY A 36 7.99 6.18 0.85
N ALA A 37 7.44 6.75 1.91
CA ALA A 37 6.75 8.04 1.89
C ALA A 37 7.68 9.18 1.44
N GLN A 38 8.91 9.24 1.95
CA GLN A 38 9.88 10.30 1.63
C GLN A 38 10.28 10.36 0.16
N VAL A 39 10.32 9.21 -0.54
CA VAL A 39 10.72 9.16 -1.96
C VAL A 39 9.53 9.12 -2.93
N SER A 40 8.32 8.99 -2.40
CA SER A 40 7.10 8.92 -3.20
C SER A 40 6.77 10.26 -3.85
N ARG A 41 6.13 10.20 -5.02
CA ARG A 41 5.74 11.38 -5.81
C ARG A 41 4.24 11.45 -6.10
N GLY A 42 3.47 10.51 -5.56
CA GLY A 42 2.02 10.47 -5.73
C GLY A 42 1.34 11.55 -4.88
N GLN A 43 0.15 11.97 -5.32
CA GLN A 43 -0.73 12.83 -4.52
C GLN A 43 -1.30 12.09 -3.30
N TYR A 44 -1.32 10.75 -3.37
CA TYR A 44 -1.77 9.86 -2.32
C TYR A 44 -0.72 8.78 -2.07
N LEU A 45 -0.60 8.35 -0.82
CA LEU A 45 0.19 7.19 -0.42
C LEU A 45 -0.73 6.03 -0.12
N PHE A 46 -0.54 4.89 -0.78
CA PHE A 46 -1.26 3.66 -0.47
C PHE A 46 -0.29 2.63 0.12
N PHE A 47 -0.44 2.35 1.41
CA PHE A 47 0.33 1.30 2.07
C PHE A 47 -0.38 -0.04 1.90
N LEU A 48 0.29 -0.99 1.27
CA LEU A 48 -0.23 -2.32 0.97
C LEU A 48 0.75 -3.37 1.48
N ASP A 49 0.25 -4.31 2.27
CA ASP A 49 1.03 -5.47 2.71
C ASP A 49 1.22 -6.46 1.53
N TYR A 50 2.34 -7.18 1.53
CA TYR A 50 2.75 -8.03 0.41
C TYR A 50 1.87 -9.29 0.22
N ASP A 51 1.05 -9.63 1.21
CA ASP A 51 0.13 -10.77 1.23
C ASP A 51 -1.33 -10.36 0.97
N VAL A 52 -1.56 -9.13 0.50
CA VAL A 52 -2.90 -8.61 0.18
C VAL A 52 -3.20 -8.70 -1.31
N GLU A 53 -4.40 -9.17 -1.62
CA GLU A 53 -4.98 -9.10 -2.96
C GLU A 53 -6.03 -7.98 -3.04
N LEU A 54 -5.95 -7.15 -4.07
CA LEU A 54 -6.94 -6.09 -4.31
C LEU A 54 -8.08 -6.63 -5.18
N THR A 55 -9.32 -6.37 -4.75
CA THR A 55 -10.49 -6.60 -5.60
C THR A 55 -10.59 -5.53 -6.69
N GLY A 56 -11.24 -5.87 -7.81
CA GLY A 56 -11.45 -4.91 -8.90
C GLY A 56 -12.13 -3.63 -8.43
N GLY A 57 -11.56 -2.47 -8.77
CA GLY A 57 -12.08 -1.15 -8.37
C GLY A 57 -11.80 -0.75 -6.91
N ALA A 58 -10.98 -1.51 -6.17
CA ALA A 58 -10.65 -1.20 -4.78
C ALA A 58 -9.99 0.18 -4.63
N THR A 59 -9.02 0.51 -5.49
CA THR A 59 -8.32 1.80 -5.46
C THR A 59 -9.26 2.98 -5.73
N ASP A 60 -10.15 2.86 -6.72
CA ASP A 60 -11.09 3.92 -7.06
C ASP A 60 -12.09 4.16 -5.92
N SER A 61 -12.55 3.06 -5.31
CA SER A 61 -13.43 3.11 -4.14
C SER A 61 -12.76 3.76 -2.93
N LEU A 62 -11.44 3.56 -2.77
CA LEU A 62 -10.65 4.18 -1.70
C LEU A 62 -10.32 5.64 -1.96
N LEU A 63 -10.30 6.06 -3.23
CA LEU A 63 -10.05 7.45 -3.60
C LEU A 63 -11.32 8.32 -3.51
N ALA A 64 -12.50 7.74 -3.77
CA ALA A 64 -13.78 8.46 -3.79
C ALA A 64 -14.09 9.31 -2.53
N PRO A 65 -13.73 8.89 -1.29
CA PRO A 65 -13.96 9.72 -0.10
C PRO A 65 -13.21 11.05 -0.12
N PHE A 66 -12.01 11.12 -0.72
CA PHE A 66 -11.21 12.35 -0.76
C PHE A 66 -11.84 13.44 -1.61
N GLU A 67 -12.62 13.08 -2.63
CA GLU A 67 -13.36 14.04 -3.46
C GLU A 67 -14.66 14.50 -2.80
N ARG A 68 -15.30 13.62 -2.02
CA ARG A 68 -16.64 13.87 -1.47
C ARG A 68 -16.63 14.47 -0.07
N ILE A 69 -15.55 14.26 0.68
CA ILE A 69 -15.41 14.67 2.08
C ILE A 69 -14.22 15.62 2.14
N PRO A 70 -14.43 16.96 2.17
CA PRO A 70 -13.36 17.96 2.10
C PRO A 70 -12.28 17.87 3.19
N ARG A 71 -12.51 17.09 4.26
CA ARG A 71 -11.58 16.87 5.37
C ARG A 71 -11.13 15.41 5.50
N ALA A 72 -11.39 14.57 4.50
CA ALA A 72 -10.87 13.21 4.53
C ALA A 72 -9.35 13.24 4.31
N GLU A 73 -8.61 12.70 5.27
CA GLU A 73 -7.15 12.59 5.22
C GLU A 73 -6.70 11.14 5.05
N ILE A 74 -7.52 10.17 5.47
CA ILE A 74 -7.23 8.74 5.43
C ILE A 74 -8.49 7.98 4.99
N ALA A 75 -8.31 6.99 4.10
CA ALA A 75 -9.34 6.03 3.73
C ALA A 75 -8.78 4.60 3.84
N SER A 76 -9.52 3.72 4.52
CA SER A 76 -9.19 2.29 4.67
C SER A 76 -10.29 1.43 4.06
N PRO A 77 -9.97 0.35 3.33
CA PRO A 77 -10.95 -0.59 2.84
C PRO A 77 -11.43 -1.46 3.98
N LYS A 78 -12.57 -2.08 3.73
CA LYS A 78 -13.00 -3.23 4.50
C LYS A 78 -12.09 -4.42 4.15
N ILE A 79 -11.39 -4.97 5.13
CA ILE A 79 -10.52 -6.13 4.90
C ILE A 79 -11.37 -7.39 4.99
N CYS A 80 -11.30 -8.20 3.94
CA CYS A 80 -11.96 -9.50 3.86
C CYS A 80 -10.89 -10.58 3.96
N TYR A 81 -11.02 -11.48 4.94
CA TYR A 81 -10.10 -12.62 5.01
C TYR A 81 -10.30 -13.56 3.82
N HIS A 82 -9.20 -14.09 3.30
CA HIS A 82 -9.24 -15.11 2.27
C HIS A 82 -10.06 -16.31 2.77
N ILE A 83 -11.12 -16.65 2.06
CA ILE A 83 -12.08 -17.66 2.48
C ILE A 83 -11.47 -19.03 2.20
N ALA A 84 -10.93 -19.68 3.24
CA ALA A 84 -10.32 -21.01 3.13
C ALA A 84 -11.30 -22.13 2.72
N ARG A 85 -12.63 -21.89 2.78
CA ARG A 85 -13.67 -22.87 2.42
C ARG A 85 -14.84 -22.23 1.66
N PRO A 86 -15.20 -22.71 0.46
CA PRO A 86 -16.38 -22.23 -0.27
C PRO A 86 -17.63 -22.24 0.61
N GLY A 87 -18.35 -21.12 0.69
CA GLY A 87 -19.57 -20.96 1.49
C GLY A 87 -19.39 -20.37 2.89
N SER A 88 -18.17 -20.08 3.33
CA SER A 88 -17.94 -19.35 4.59
C SER A 88 -18.26 -17.87 4.41
N LYS A 89 -18.87 -17.22 5.41
CA LYS A 89 -19.00 -15.76 5.42
C LYS A 89 -17.59 -15.14 5.49
N PRO A 90 -17.28 -14.10 4.69
CA PRO A 90 -16.02 -13.38 4.86
C PRO A 90 -15.99 -12.82 6.27
N ASN A 91 -14.97 -13.23 7.04
CA ASN A 91 -14.63 -12.51 8.25
C ASN A 91 -14.14 -11.12 7.83
N VAL A 92 -14.57 -10.11 8.57
CA VAL A 92 -14.29 -8.71 8.27
C VAL A 92 -13.62 -8.11 9.48
N LEU A 93 -12.54 -7.38 9.25
CA LEU A 93 -11.90 -6.58 10.28
C LEU A 93 -11.65 -5.16 9.78
N GLY A 94 -11.75 -4.19 10.69
CA GLY A 94 -11.35 -2.81 10.44
C GLY A 94 -9.93 -2.62 10.95
N TYR A 95 -8.93 -2.79 10.08
CA TYR A 95 -7.58 -2.30 10.33
C TYR A 95 -7.31 -1.03 9.54
N LEU A 96 -6.35 -0.24 10.01
CA LEU A 96 -5.82 0.93 9.32
C LEU A 96 -4.86 0.58 8.19
N ASN A 97 -4.49 -0.69 8.00
CA ASN A 97 -3.72 -1.12 6.83
C ASN A 97 -4.48 -2.25 6.14
N PRO A 98 -4.66 -2.18 4.81
CA PRO A 98 -4.04 -1.22 3.89
C PRO A 98 -4.81 0.11 3.79
N SER A 99 -4.21 1.29 3.98
CA SER A 99 -4.92 2.59 3.84
C SER A 99 -4.28 3.52 2.82
N ILE A 100 -5.13 4.34 2.19
CA ILE A 100 -4.72 5.50 1.41
C ILE A 100 -4.67 6.73 2.32
N TYR A 101 -3.57 7.46 2.23
CA TYR A 101 -3.33 8.72 2.92
C TYR A 101 -3.28 9.83 1.88
N ASN A 102 -4.01 10.91 2.14
CA ASN A 102 -3.90 12.13 1.34
C ASN A 102 -2.60 12.84 1.68
N CYS A 103 -1.71 12.97 0.71
CA CYS A 103 -0.45 13.70 0.87
C CYS A 103 -0.62 15.19 0.64
N CYS A 104 -1.79 15.76 0.96
CA CYS A 104 -1.94 17.18 1.16
C CYS A 104 -0.91 17.60 2.21
N CYS A 105 0.29 17.98 1.75
CA CYS A 105 1.13 18.93 2.42
C CYS A 105 0.21 20.12 2.67
N PRO A 106 -0.11 20.47 3.93
CA PRO A 106 -0.24 21.89 4.19
C PRO A 106 1.10 22.46 3.70
N GLY A 107 1.07 23.45 2.82
CA GLY A 107 2.29 24.21 2.54
C GLY A 107 2.95 24.60 3.88
N PRO A 108 4.28 24.83 3.91
CA PRO A 108 4.99 25.05 5.16
C PRO A 108 4.26 26.10 5.99
N HIS A 109 3.64 25.67 7.09
CA HIS A 109 3.26 26.54 8.18
C HIS A 109 4.56 26.82 8.94
N TYR A 110 5.34 27.77 8.42
CA TYR A 110 6.32 28.49 9.21
C TYR A 110 5.61 29.36 10.24
#